data_AF-A0A7S3CPB1-F1
#
_entry.id   AF-A0A7S3CPB1-F1
#
_cell.length_a   1.000
_cell.length_b   1.000
_cell.length_c   1.000
_cell.angle_alpha   90.00
_cell.angle_beta   90.00
_cell.angle_gamma   90.00
#
_symmetry.space_group_name_H-M   'P 1'
#
loop_
_entity.id
_entity.type
_entity.pdbx_description
1 polymer ?
#
loop_
_entity_poly.entity_id
_entity_poly.type
_entity_poly.pdbx_seq_one_letter_code
_entity_poly.pdbx_strand_id
1 'polypeptide(L)'
;MHILSMMIQLLPLCQQGLGENELQFFKERVGSDMVTKSQEFLSIFTQSNIQCKDFQLTIRPSAELREYQRQGIKWMIQLGRYGLNCALCDDMGLGKTIQSLS
;
A
#
# COMPACT_ATOMS: atom_id res chain seq x y z
N MET A 1 0.63 -17.72 -1.90
CA MET A 1 1.39 -17.03 -0.82
C MET A 1 2.91 -17.24 -0.92
N HIS A 2 3.42 -18.46 -1.16
CA HIS A 2 4.87 -18.72 -1.21
C HIS A 2 5.63 -17.88 -2.26
N ILE A 3 5.12 -17.79 -3.49
CA ILE A 3 5.77 -17.04 -4.59
C ILE A 3 5.90 -15.56 -4.23
N LEU A 4 4.82 -14.92 -3.75
CA LEU A 4 4.84 -13.52 -3.35
C LEU A 4 5.85 -13.27 -2.23
N SER A 5 5.91 -14.17 -1.24
CA SER A 5 6.90 -14.11 -0.16
C SER A 5 8.32 -14.15 -0.69
N MET A 6 8.61 -15.06 -1.64
CA MET A 6 9.93 -15.14 -2.28
C MET A 6 10.25 -13.87 -3.06
N MET A 7 9.29 -13.32 -3.81
CA MET A 7 9.49 -12.10 -4.59
C MET A 7 9.76 -10.88 -3.70
N ILE A 8 9.03 -10.73 -2.60
CA ILE A 8 9.23 -9.62 -1.65
C ILE A 8 10.61 -9.72 -1.01
N GLN A 9 11.08 -10.92 -0.65
CA GLN A 9 12.42 -11.13 -0.08
C GLN A 9 13.54 -10.79 -1.05
N LEU A 10 13.31 -10.91 -2.36
CA LEU A 10 14.26 -10.57 -3.41
C LEU A 10 14.12 -9.12 -3.91
N LEU A 11 13.15 -8.37 -3.39
CA LEU A 11 12.91 -6.99 -3.81
C LEU A 11 14.06 -6.09 -3.32
N PRO A 12 14.73 -5.35 -4.22
CA PRO A 12 15.76 -4.42 -3.80
C PRO A 12 15.12 -3.30 -2.97
N LEU A 13 15.57 -3.16 -1.72
CA LEU A 13 15.15 -2.07 -0.83
C LEU A 13 15.77 -0.71 -1.24
N CYS A 14 16.76 -0.73 -2.13
CA CYS A 14 17.38 0.48 -2.66
C CYS A 14 16.41 1.16 -3.64
N GLN A 15 16.11 2.44 -3.40
CA GLN A 15 15.18 3.26 -4.19
C GLN A 15 15.53 3.46 -5.67
N GLN A 16 16.64 2.88 -6.14
CA GLN A 16 16.98 2.87 -7.57
C GLN A 16 16.08 1.87 -8.28
N GLY A 17 14.95 2.37 -8.79
CA GLY A 17 14.05 1.62 -9.65
C GLY A 17 14.70 1.21 -10.97
N LEU A 18 13.96 0.44 -11.77
CA LEU A 18 14.34 0.10 -13.14
C LEU A 18 14.72 1.35 -13.93
N GLY A 19 15.75 1.26 -14.77
CA GLY A 19 16.17 2.37 -15.61
C GLY A 19 15.05 2.79 -16.58
N GLU A 20 15.01 4.06 -16.98
CA GLU A 20 13.96 4.58 -17.89
C GLU A 20 13.85 3.75 -19.18
N ASN A 21 15.00 3.30 -19.71
CA ASN A 21 15.06 2.44 -20.90
C ASN A 21 14.38 1.07 -20.69
N GLU A 22 14.56 0.46 -19.51
CA GLU A 22 13.94 -0.82 -19.18
C GLU A 22 12.43 -0.64 -19.01
N LEU A 23 12.02 0.45 -18.36
CA LEU A 23 10.60 0.75 -18.17
C LEU A 23 9.90 0.96 -19.50
N GLN A 24 10.54 1.67 -20.43
CA GLN A 24 10.03 1.87 -21.79
C GLN A 24 9.92 0.55 -22.55
N PHE A 25 10.95 -0.32 -22.46
CA PHE A 25 10.94 -1.65 -23.06
C PHE A 25 9.74 -2.51 -22.59
N PHE A 26 9.43 -2.47 -21.29
CA PHE A 26 8.28 -3.21 -20.75
C PHE A 26 6.94 -2.60 -21.16
N LYS A 27 6.83 -1.26 -21.20
CA LYS A 27 5.61 -0.57 -21.63
C LYS A 27 5.23 -0.93 -23.06
N GLU A 28 6.21 -1.06 -23.95
CA GLU A 28 6.00 -1.43 -25.36
C GLU A 28 5.50 -2.87 -25.55
N ARG A 29 5.89 -3.79 -24.66
CA ARG A 29 5.57 -5.23 -24.78
C ARG A 29 4.32 -5.65 -24.02
N VAL A 30 4.15 -5.11 -22.83
CA VAL A 30 3.13 -5.53 -21.86
C VAL A 30 1.98 -4.52 -21.78
N GLY A 31 2.20 -3.32 -22.33
CA GLY A 31 1.26 -2.20 -22.27
C GLY A 31 1.54 -1.29 -21.08
N SER A 32 1.41 0.01 -21.30
CA SER A 32 1.71 1.02 -20.28
C SER A 32 0.87 0.82 -19.01
N ASP A 33 -0.41 0.47 -19.14
CA ASP A 33 -1.32 0.34 -18.01
C ASP A 33 -0.88 -0.75 -17.03
N MET A 34 -0.41 -1.89 -17.53
CA MET A 34 0.04 -3.00 -16.69
C MET A 34 1.35 -2.67 -15.97
N VAL A 35 2.26 -1.97 -16.64
CA VAL A 35 3.50 -1.48 -16.03
C VAL A 35 3.17 -0.47 -14.92
N THR A 36 2.28 0.49 -15.18
CA THR A 36 1.87 1.50 -14.17
C THR A 36 1.21 0.85 -12.96
N LYS A 37 0.28 -0.09 -13.16
CA LYS A 37 -0.34 -0.83 -12.04
C LYS A 37 0.67 -1.64 -11.22
N SER A 38 1.67 -2.22 -11.89
CA SER A 38 2.72 -2.98 -11.22
C SER A 38 3.63 -2.06 -10.40
N GLN A 39 3.96 -0.88 -10.90
CA GLN A 39 4.69 0.14 -10.14
C GLN A 39 3.89 0.65 -8.94
N GLU A 40 2.58 0.86 -9.10
CA GLU A 40 1.69 1.25 -8.00
C GLU A 40 1.59 0.16 -6.93
N PHE A 41 1.60 -1.12 -7.31
CA PHE A 41 1.66 -2.22 -6.36
C PHE A 41 2.99 -2.26 -5.60
N LEU A 42 4.12 -2.11 -6.30
CA LEU A 42 5.45 -2.15 -5.68
C LEU A 42 5.72 -0.95 -4.75
N SER A 43 5.08 0.19 -5.00
CA SER A 43 5.25 1.38 -4.15
C SER A 43 4.77 1.12 -2.71
N ILE A 44 3.81 0.22 -2.51
CA ILE A 44 3.31 -0.19 -1.18
C ILE A 44 4.42 -0.74 -0.29
N PHE A 45 5.41 -1.43 -0.87
CA PHE A 45 6.48 -2.09 -0.13
C PHE A 45 7.77 -1.26 -0.05
N THR A 46 7.95 -0.33 -0.98
CA THR A 46 9.21 0.41 -1.16
C THR A 46 9.14 1.86 -0.70
N GLN A 47 7.95 2.45 -0.65
CA GLN A 47 7.77 3.86 -0.28
C GLN A 47 7.18 3.99 1.13
N SER A 48 7.74 4.92 1.90
CA SER A 48 7.26 5.25 3.25
C SER A 48 6.00 6.12 3.24
N ASN A 49 5.71 6.82 2.14
CA ASN A 49 4.57 7.72 2.04
C ASN A 49 3.46 7.09 1.19
N ILE A 50 2.42 6.60 1.86
CA ILE A 50 1.29 5.92 1.24
C ILE A 50 0.40 6.97 0.56
N GLN A 51 0.55 7.11 -0.75
CA GLN A 51 -0.31 7.94 -1.59
C GLN A 51 -1.65 7.21 -1.81
N CYS A 52 -2.52 7.22 -0.80
CA CYS A 52 -3.88 6.69 -0.94
C CYS A 52 -4.86 7.84 -1.23
N LYS A 53 -5.63 7.70 -2.32
CA LYS A 53 -6.83 8.51 -2.57
C LYS A 53 -7.76 8.51 -1.36
N ASP A 54 -8.46 9.61 -1.16
CA ASP A 54 -9.43 9.73 -0.07
C ASP A 54 -10.41 8.55 -0.09
N PHE A 55 -10.70 8.06 1.10
CA PHE A 55 -11.55 6.91 1.33
C PHE A 55 -12.81 7.36 2.06
N GLN A 56 -13.92 6.71 1.74
CA GLN A 56 -15.16 6.92 2.46
C GLN A 56 -15.22 5.92 3.61
N LEU A 57 -15.40 6.43 4.82
CA LEU A 57 -15.62 5.60 6.00
C LEU A 57 -16.97 4.90 5.88
N THR A 58 -17.00 3.61 6.16
CA THR A 58 -18.25 2.83 6.18
C THR A 58 -19.04 3.20 7.43
N ILE A 59 -18.32 3.40 8.54
CA ILE A 59 -18.90 3.83 9.81
C ILE A 59 -18.26 5.16 10.17
N ARG A 60 -19.08 6.19 10.40
CA ARG A 60 -18.59 7.48 10.91
C ARG A 60 -18.43 7.37 12.43
N PRO A 61 -17.19 7.37 12.96
CA PRO A 61 -17.01 7.37 14.40
C PRO A 61 -17.57 8.66 15.01
N SER A 62 -18.10 8.55 16.22
CA SER A 62 -18.59 9.71 16.99
C SER A 62 -17.46 10.66 17.40
N ALA A 63 -16.20 10.20 17.34
CA ALA A 63 -15.00 10.97 17.59
C ALA A 63 -14.23 11.24 16.30
N GLU A 64 -13.57 12.39 16.22
CA GLU A 64 -12.73 12.72 15.08
C GLU A 64 -11.47 11.84 15.05
N LEU A 65 -11.17 11.27 13.88
CA LEU A 65 -9.96 10.48 13.67
C LEU A 65 -8.73 11.39 13.67
N ARG A 66 -7.71 11.01 14.43
CA ARG A 66 -6.41 11.69 14.41
C ARG A 66 -5.65 11.36 13.12
N GLU A 67 -4.66 12.18 12.80
CA GLU A 67 -3.95 12.04 11.52
C GLU A 67 -3.25 10.68 11.36
N TYR A 68 -2.61 10.17 12.40
CA TYR A 68 -2.00 8.83 12.36
C TYR A 68 -3.04 7.71 12.18
N GLN A 69 -4.25 7.87 12.72
CA GLN A 69 -5.33 6.88 12.55
C GLN A 69 -5.83 6.89 11.11
N ARG A 70 -5.95 8.07 10.49
CA ARG A 70 -6.27 8.20 9.07
C ARG A 70 -5.19 7.55 8.20
N GLN A 71 -3.91 7.71 8.54
CA GLN A 71 -2.81 7.04 7.85
C GLN A 71 -2.87 5.52 7.99
N GLY A 72 -3.13 5.00 9.20
CA GLY A 72 -3.34 3.57 9.43
C GLY A 72 -4.48 3.00 8.60
N ILE A 73 -5.62 3.70 8.51
CA ILE A 73 -6.74 3.28 7.67
C ILE A 73 -6.38 3.34 6.17
N LYS A 74 -5.71 4.40 5.71
CA LYS A 74 -5.20 4.50 4.32
C LYS A 74 -4.32 3.31 3.97
N TRP A 75 -3.44 2.92 4.87
CA TRP A 75 -2.57 1.75 4.71
C TRP A 75 -3.36 0.46 4.56
N MET A 76 -4.30 0.20 5.49
CA MET A 76 -5.13 -1.01 5.47
C MET A 76 -5.99 -1.09 4.20
N ILE A 77 -6.59 0.02 3.77
CA ILE A 77 -7.37 0.08 2.53
C ILE A 77 -6.50 -0.21 1.32
N GLN A 78 -5.30 0.37 1.25
CA GLN A 78 -4.39 0.14 0.13
C GLN A 78 -3.98 -1.34 0.05
N LEU A 79 -3.71 -2.00 1.18
CA LEU A 79 -3.44 -3.45 1.21
C LEU A 79 -4.66 -4.27 0.79
N GLY A 80 -5.84 -3.91 1.28
CA GLY A 80 -7.11 -4.56 0.92
C GLY A 80 -7.44 -4.50 -0.57
N ARG A 81 -7.10 -3.39 -1.26
CA ARG A 81 -7.27 -3.25 -2.72
C ARG A 81 -6.52 -4.31 -3.53
N TYR A 82 -5.40 -4.81 -3.01
CA TYR A 82 -4.60 -5.87 -3.64
C TYR A 82 -4.83 -7.25 -3.00
N GLY A 83 -5.86 -7.40 -2.15
CA GLY A 83 -6.18 -8.66 -1.48
C GLY A 83 -5.13 -9.09 -0.45
N LEU A 84 -4.34 -8.14 0.07
CA LEU A 84 -3.34 -8.39 1.10
C LEU A 84 -3.98 -8.25 2.49
N ASN A 85 -3.56 -9.12 3.40
CA ASN A 85 -3.93 -9.03 4.81
C ASN A 85 -2.84 -8.27 5.58
N CYS A 86 -3.23 -7.61 6.65
CA CYS A 86 -2.34 -6.82 7.49
C CYS A 86 -2.56 -7.09 8.97
N ALA A 87 -1.54 -6.84 9.77
CA ALA A 87 -1.64 -6.76 11.22
C ALA A 87 -1.40 -5.31 11.66
N LEU A 88 -2.34 -4.73 12.41
CA LEU A 88 -2.21 -3.39 12.95
C LEU A 88 -1.52 -3.47 14.31
N CYS A 89 -0.22 -3.17 14.32
CA CYS A 89 0.66 -3.34 15.49
C CYS A 89 1.00 -2.00 16.18
N ASP A 90 0.10 -1.02 16.12
CA ASP A 90 0.23 0.24 16.86
C ASP A 90 0.30 -0.01 18.37
N ASP A 91 0.95 0.90 19.11
CA ASP A 91 0.97 0.90 20.57
C ASP A 91 -0.43 0.87 21.22
N MET A 92 -0.47 0.41 22.47
CA MET A 92 -1.70 0.41 23.26
C MET A 92 -2.25 1.83 23.44
N GLY A 93 -3.58 2.00 23.38
CA GLY A 93 -4.22 3.31 23.55
C GLY A 93 -4.34 4.17 22.27
N LEU A 94 -3.72 3.78 21.15
CA LEU A 94 -3.84 4.51 19.86
C LEU A 94 -5.17 4.27 19.12
N GLY A 95 -6.06 3.46 19.69
CA GLY A 95 -7.41 3.26 19.15
C GLY A 95 -7.45 2.33 17.93
N LYS A 96 -6.74 1.20 17.96
CA LYS A 96 -6.79 0.19 16.88
C LYS A 96 -8.21 -0.25 16.56
N THR A 97 -9.07 -0.39 17.57
CA THR A 97 -10.48 -0.77 17.38
C THR A 97 -11.26 0.23 16.53
N ILE A 98 -11.06 1.55 16.75
CA ILE A 98 -11.75 2.56 15.94
C ILE A 98 -11.22 2.53 14.50
N GLN A 99 -9.92 2.29 14.30
CA GLN A 99 -9.34 2.16 12.97
C GLN A 99 -9.89 0.93 12.21
N SER A 100 -10.09 -0.21 12.90
CA SER A 100 -10.60 -1.44 12.26
C SER A 100 -12.09 -1.40 11.92
N LEU A 101 -12.88 -0.55 12.58
CA LEU A 101 -14.33 -0.44 12.37
C LEU A 101 -14.75 0.67 11.39
N SER A 102 -13.90 1.69 11.21
CA SER A 102 -14.23 2.88 10.40
C SER A 102 -14.15 2.56 8.90
#